data_AF-A0A397SXD0-F1
#
_entry.id   AF-A0A397SXD0-F1
#
_cell.length_a   1.000
_cell.length_b   1.000
_cell.length_c   1.000
_cell.angle_alpha   90.00
_cell.angle_beta   90.00
_cell.angle_gamma   90.00
#
_symmetry.space_group_name_H-M   'P 1'
#
loop_
_entity.id
_entity.type
_entity.pdbx_description
1 polymer ?
#
loop_
_entity_poly.entity_id
_entity_poly.type
_entity_poly.pdbx_seq_one_letter_code
_entity_poly.pdbx_strand_id
1 'polypeptide(L)'
;MAKSMRSKIKRRFRAIKRQTVFAPVETARIQRLAAKQTQTDQQTNSSLIKSEEIQQLLPQRKAESTIFSPTTDLTSDMIIDIDAPKISTSGPRNSRHQQWKRKKLARKKKRNGLIHF
;
A
#
# COMPACT_ATOMS: atom_id res chain seq x y z
N MET A 1 -6.08 -53.92 -13.77
CA MET A 1 -6.68 -52.56 -13.79
C MET A 1 -5.79 -51.58 -13.03
N ALA A 2 -5.40 -50.47 -13.65
CA ALA A 2 -4.73 -49.38 -12.95
C ALA A 2 -5.68 -48.70 -11.94
N LYS A 3 -5.13 -48.13 -10.86
CA LYS A 3 -5.92 -47.36 -9.88
C LYS A 3 -6.15 -45.94 -10.39
N SER A 4 -7.39 -45.45 -10.29
CA SER A 4 -7.73 -44.06 -10.60
C SER A 4 -6.97 -43.06 -9.72
N MET A 5 -6.75 -41.84 -10.24
CA MET A 5 -6.15 -40.72 -9.51
C MET A 5 -6.88 -40.42 -8.19
N ARG A 6 -8.21 -40.52 -8.18
CA ARG A 6 -9.05 -40.27 -6.99
C ARG A 6 -9.18 -41.48 -6.06
N SER A 7 -8.52 -42.60 -6.35
CA SER A 7 -8.52 -43.80 -5.50
C SER A 7 -8.05 -43.47 -4.09
N LYS A 8 -8.76 -43.98 -3.08
CA LYS A 8 -8.48 -43.72 -1.67
C LYS A 8 -7.07 -44.16 -1.26
N ILE A 9 -6.62 -45.33 -1.74
CA ILE A 9 -5.28 -45.86 -1.48
C ILE A 9 -4.20 -44.92 -2.02
N LYS A 10 -4.33 -44.48 -3.28
CA LYS A 10 -3.37 -43.52 -3.88
C LYS A 10 -3.39 -42.16 -3.18
N ARG A 11 -4.56 -41.68 -2.77
CA ARG A 11 -4.69 -40.42 -2.01
C ARG A 11 -4.01 -40.50 -0.65
N ARG A 12 -4.24 -41.58 0.11
CA ARG A 12 -3.61 -41.81 1.42
C ARG A 12 -2.09 -41.87 1.30
N PHE A 13 -1.57 -42.60 0.33
CA PHE A 13 -0.12 -42.66 0.09
C PHE A 13 0.47 -41.29 -0.25
N ARG A 14 -0.22 -40.48 -1.06
CA ARG A 14 0.23 -39.09 -1.34
C ARG A 14 0.19 -38.22 -0.08
N ALA A 15 -0.82 -38.36 0.77
CA ALA A 15 -0.90 -37.62 2.03
C ALA A 15 0.29 -37.94 2.95
N ILE A 16 0.62 -39.23 3.11
CA ILE A 16 1.79 -39.68 3.88
C ILE A 16 3.07 -39.05 3.31
N LYS A 17 3.31 -39.16 2.00
CA LYS A 17 4.51 -38.57 1.39
C LYS A 17 4.59 -37.05 1.56
N ARG A 18 3.45 -36.34 1.47
CA ARG A 18 3.42 -34.89 1.73
C ARG A 18 3.89 -34.57 3.14
N GLN A 19 3.45 -35.33 4.13
CA GLN A 19 3.82 -35.10 5.52
C GLN A 19 5.27 -35.51 5.82
N THR A 20 5.71 -36.68 5.34
CA THR A 20 6.98 -37.25 5.75
C THR A 20 8.16 -36.79 4.89
N VAL A 21 7.96 -36.62 3.59
CA VAL A 21 9.06 -36.33 2.64
C VAL A 21 9.07 -34.87 2.23
N PHE A 22 7.91 -34.31 1.86
CA PHE A 22 7.86 -32.99 1.24
C PHE A 22 7.73 -31.83 2.24
N ALA A 23 6.91 -32.00 3.29
CA ALA A 23 6.67 -30.94 4.28
C ALA A 23 7.93 -30.45 5.01
N PRO A 24 8.89 -31.31 5.43
CA PRO A 24 10.11 -30.84 6.08
C PRO A 24 10.94 -29.93 5.15
N VAL A 25 11.02 -30.26 3.86
CA VAL A 25 11.76 -29.46 2.87
C VAL A 25 11.07 -28.13 2.59
N GLU A 26 9.75 -28.15 2.45
CA GLU A 26 8.95 -26.94 2.22
C GLU A 26 9.03 -25.98 3.42
N THR A 27 8.87 -26.50 4.64
CA THR A 27 8.97 -25.71 5.87
C THR A 27 10.37 -25.11 6.05
N ALA A 28 11.44 -25.88 5.84
CA ALA A 28 12.82 -25.36 5.90
C ALA A 28 13.07 -24.26 4.84
N ARG A 29 12.48 -24.37 3.64
CA ARG A 29 12.57 -23.30 2.63
C ARG A 29 11.85 -22.04 3.10
N ILE A 30 10.65 -22.16 3.65
CA ILE A 30 9.87 -21.02 4.15
C ILE A 30 10.63 -20.32 5.28
N GLN A 31 11.20 -21.07 6.23
CA GLN A 31 12.00 -20.52 7.32
C GLN A 31 13.23 -19.74 6.80
N ARG A 32 13.95 -20.28 5.81
CA ARG A 32 15.08 -19.57 5.19
C ARG A 32 14.66 -18.27 4.51
N LEU A 33 13.53 -18.28 3.80
CA LEU A 33 13.02 -17.07 3.14
C LEU A 33 12.59 -16.01 4.15
N ALA A 34 11.91 -16.41 5.23
CA ALA A 34 11.54 -15.51 6.32
C ALA A 34 12.78 -14.89 6.99
N ALA A 35 13.81 -15.70 7.28
CA ALA A 35 15.07 -15.21 7.83
C ALA A 35 15.79 -14.24 6.88
N LYS A 36 15.72 -14.48 5.56
CA LYS A 36 16.28 -13.56 4.57
C LYS A 36 15.52 -12.23 4.52
N GLN A 37 14.20 -12.26 4.65
CA GLN A 37 13.39 -11.04 4.69
C GLN A 37 13.74 -10.18 5.90
N THR A 38 13.83 -10.77 7.10
CA THR A 38 14.20 -10.02 8.31
C THR A 38 15.61 -9.44 8.24
N GLN A 39 16.57 -10.16 7.63
CA GLN A 39 17.91 -9.62 7.39
C GLN A 39 17.90 -8.42 6.45
N THR A 40 17.17 -8.50 5.33
CA THR A 40 17.02 -7.36 4.42
C THR A 40 16.39 -6.16 5.13
N ASP A 41 15.34 -6.37 5.92
CA ASP A 41 14.66 -5.31 6.66
C ASP A 41 15.59 -4.67 7.72
N GLN A 42 16.41 -5.47 8.40
CA GLN A 42 17.43 -4.94 9.33
C GLN A 42 18.51 -4.15 8.59
N GLN A 43 18.96 -4.63 7.43
CA GLN A 43 19.95 -3.93 6.61
C GLN A 43 19.41 -2.59 6.11
N THR A 44 18.20 -2.56 5.55
CA THR A 44 17.58 -1.31 5.07
C THR A 44 17.41 -0.32 6.21
N ASN A 45 16.86 -0.75 7.37
CA ASN A 45 16.73 0.11 8.54
C ASN A 45 18.10 0.61 9.05
N SER A 46 19.12 -0.25 9.11
CA SER A 46 20.46 0.18 9.53
C SER A 46 21.11 1.15 8.55
N SER A 47 20.85 1.01 7.24
CA SER A 47 21.36 1.92 6.23
C SER A 47 20.66 3.28 6.27
N LEU A 48 19.35 3.30 6.56
CA LEU A 48 18.60 4.53 6.78
C LEU A 48 19.11 5.27 8.03
N ILE A 49 19.27 4.57 9.15
CA ILE A 49 19.80 5.17 10.39
C ILE A 49 21.21 5.75 10.16
N LYS A 50 22.10 5.02 9.49
CA LYS A 50 23.45 5.53 9.15
C LYS A 50 23.39 6.75 8.23
N SER A 51 22.46 6.79 7.27
CA SER A 51 22.30 7.94 6.38
C SER A 51 21.76 9.19 7.10
N GLU A 52 20.86 9.01 8.06
CA GLU A 52 20.33 10.09 8.90
C GLU A 52 21.40 10.64 9.86
N GLU A 53 22.21 9.77 10.45
CA GLU A 53 23.31 10.16 11.35
C GLU A 53 24.43 10.92 10.60
N ILE A 54 24.71 10.56 9.35
CA ILE A 54 25.64 11.30 8.48
C ILE A 54 25.05 12.65 8.04
N GLN A 55 23.74 12.77 7.84
CA GLN A 55 23.09 14.05 7.51
C GLN A 55 22.97 15.01 8.70
N GLN A 56 22.93 14.51 9.94
CA GLN A 56 22.87 15.35 11.14
C GLN A 56 24.23 15.95 11.55
N LEU A 57 25.35 15.43 11.02
CA LEU A 57 26.69 15.97 11.27
C LEU A 57 27.15 17.02 10.24
N LEU A 58 26.33 17.38 9.25
CA LEU A 58 26.64 18.47 8.31
C LEU A 58 26.00 19.79 8.79
N PRO A 59 26.78 20.87 9.03
CA PRO A 59 26.21 22.16 9.33
C PRO A 59 25.39 22.66 8.14
N GLN A 60 24.18 23.15 8.43
CA GLN A 60 23.24 23.84 7.54
C GLN A 60 23.97 24.78 6.56
N ARG A 61 24.23 24.33 5.32
CA ARG A 61 24.55 25.23 4.21
C ARG A 61 23.24 25.79 3.66
N LYS A 62 22.96 27.01 4.10
CA LYS A 62 21.98 27.92 3.53
C LYS A 62 22.16 28.06 2.01
N ALA A 63 21.02 28.15 1.34
CA ALA A 63 20.72 28.79 0.06
C ALA A 63 21.88 29.10 -0.90
N GLU A 64 21.80 28.55 -2.11
CA GLU A 64 22.14 29.30 -3.32
C GLU A 64 21.42 28.67 -4.53
N SER A 65 20.47 29.43 -5.05
CA SER A 65 19.71 29.17 -6.26
C SER A 65 20.63 29.29 -7.48
N THR A 66 20.91 28.17 -8.15
CA THR A 66 21.59 28.20 -9.45
C THR A 66 20.66 28.77 -10.51
N ILE A 67 20.95 30.00 -10.89
CA ILE A 67 20.40 30.71 -12.05
C ILE A 67 20.83 29.94 -13.30
N PHE A 68 19.87 29.41 -14.05
CA PHE A 68 20.07 28.98 -15.43
C PHE A 68 19.04 29.73 -16.28
N SER A 69 19.49 30.76 -17.00
CA SER A 69 18.73 31.32 -18.11
C SER A 69 19.38 30.85 -19.41
N PRO A 70 18.55 30.55 -20.41
CA PRO A 70 18.78 31.14 -21.71
C PRO A 70 17.53 31.93 -22.14
N THR A 71 17.78 33.18 -22.49
CA THR A 71 16.90 34.12 -23.17
C THR A 71 16.41 33.55 -24.51
N THR A 72 15.11 33.69 -24.82
CA THR A 72 14.56 34.59 -25.85
C THR A 72 13.06 34.32 -26.09
N ASP A 73 12.27 35.39 -25.98
CA ASP A 73 11.15 35.78 -26.84
C ASP A 73 9.79 35.04 -26.84
N LEU A 74 8.78 35.90 -26.57
CA LEU A 74 7.44 35.94 -27.16
C LEU A 74 6.43 34.84 -26.78
N THR A 75 5.70 35.05 -25.69
CA THR A 75 4.22 35.02 -25.71
C THR A 75 3.68 35.81 -24.51
N SER A 76 3.23 37.03 -24.79
CA SER A 76 2.35 37.82 -23.94
C SER A 76 0.94 37.24 -24.00
N ASP A 77 0.73 36.06 -23.42
CA ASP A 77 -0.60 35.47 -23.19
C ASP A 77 -0.45 34.33 -22.19
N MET A 78 -0.64 34.65 -20.90
CA MET A 78 -1.12 33.78 -19.82
C MET A 78 -1.02 34.57 -18.51
N ILE A 79 -1.80 35.65 -18.40
CA ILE A 79 -2.20 36.18 -17.09
C ILE A 79 -3.10 35.10 -16.49
N ILE A 80 -2.51 34.19 -15.73
CA ILE A 80 -3.25 33.21 -14.94
C ILE A 80 -3.88 34.01 -13.80
N ASP A 81 -5.20 34.09 -13.76
CA ASP A 81 -5.97 34.61 -12.63
C ASP A 81 -5.50 33.90 -11.34
N ILE A 82 -4.70 34.60 -10.53
CA ILE A 82 -4.08 34.08 -9.29
C ILE A 82 -5.13 33.95 -8.15
N ASP A 83 -6.33 34.49 -8.32
CA ASP A 83 -7.34 34.57 -7.24
C ASP A 83 -8.48 33.54 -7.36
N ALA A 84 -8.40 32.58 -8.27
CA ALA A 84 -9.37 31.48 -8.30
C ALA A 84 -9.16 30.57 -7.07
N PRO A 85 -10.17 30.40 -6.19
CA PRO A 85 -10.01 29.57 -5.00
C PRO A 85 -9.69 28.13 -5.42
N LYS A 86 -8.59 27.59 -4.91
CA LYS A 86 -8.14 26.22 -5.18
C LYS A 86 -9.25 25.22 -4.86
N ILE A 87 -9.89 24.68 -5.88
CA ILE A 87 -10.93 23.66 -5.75
C ILE A 87 -10.24 22.37 -5.28
N SER A 88 -10.61 21.87 -4.09
CA SER A 88 -10.13 20.58 -3.60
C SER A 88 -10.63 19.45 -4.51
N THR A 89 -9.74 18.90 -5.34
CA THR A 89 -10.01 17.76 -6.20
C THR A 89 -10.05 16.44 -5.43
N SER A 90 -9.55 16.42 -4.19
CA SER A 90 -9.72 15.31 -3.27
C SER A 90 -11.04 15.44 -2.53
N GLY A 91 -12.11 14.90 -3.11
CA GLY A 91 -13.35 14.66 -2.38
C GLY A 91 -13.10 13.79 -1.12
N PRO A 92 -14.04 13.79 -0.15
CA PRO A 92 -13.87 13.03 1.08
C PRO A 92 -13.70 11.53 0.79
N ARG A 93 -12.58 10.95 1.25
CA ARG A 93 -12.21 9.53 1.11
C ARG A 93 -13.05 8.62 2.00
N ASN A 94 -14.36 8.76 1.96
CA ASN A 94 -15.27 7.93 2.73
C ASN A 94 -15.40 6.55 2.09
N SER A 95 -15.32 5.51 2.90
CA SER A 95 -15.59 4.13 2.46
C SER A 95 -17.05 3.99 1.98
N ARG A 96 -17.26 3.15 0.96
CA ARG A 96 -18.60 2.81 0.46
C ARG A 96 -19.53 2.28 1.56
N HIS A 97 -18.97 1.61 2.57
CA HIS A 97 -19.71 1.14 3.73
C HIS A 97 -20.25 2.29 4.60
N GLN A 98 -19.46 3.35 4.82
CA GLN A 98 -19.91 4.53 5.57
C GLN A 98 -21.03 5.26 4.82
N GLN A 99 -20.91 5.40 3.50
CA GLN A 99 -21.97 5.99 2.67
C GLN A 99 -23.26 5.16 2.72
N TRP A 100 -23.15 3.83 2.63
CA TRP A 100 -24.30 2.92 2.77
C TRP A 100 -24.96 3.01 4.14
N LYS A 101 -24.17 3.00 5.23
CA LYS A 101 -24.67 3.19 6.61
C LYS A 101 -25.43 4.51 6.75
N ARG A 102 -24.84 5.64 6.30
CA ARG A 102 -25.49 6.95 6.32
C ARG A 102 -26.81 6.94 5.55
N LYS A 103 -26.84 6.37 4.34
CA LYS A 103 -28.06 6.25 3.52
C LYS A 103 -29.13 5.39 4.20
N LYS A 104 -28.75 4.27 4.80
CA LYS A 104 -29.68 3.38 5.54
C LYS A 104 -30.27 4.07 6.77
N LEU A 105 -29.43 4.73 7.57
CA LEU A 105 -29.87 5.48 8.76
C LEU A 105 -30.80 6.65 8.38
N ALA A 106 -30.46 7.39 7.32
CA ALA A 106 -31.32 8.47 6.81
C ALA A 106 -32.70 7.95 6.34
N ARG A 107 -32.74 6.81 5.62
CA ARG A 107 -34.00 6.16 5.22
C ARG A 107 -34.83 5.72 6.42
N LYS A 108 -34.21 5.18 7.47
CA LYS A 108 -34.90 4.78 8.70
C LYS A 108 -35.51 6.00 9.41
N LYS A 109 -34.75 7.09 9.54
CA LYS A 109 -35.24 8.34 10.15
C LYS A 109 -36.45 8.91 9.41
N LYS A 110 -36.42 8.94 8.06
CA LYS A 110 -37.55 9.40 7.24
C LYS A 110 -38.82 8.56 7.44
N ARG A 111 -38.71 7.24 7.53
CA ARG A 111 -39.87 6.35 7.76
C ARG A 111 -40.50 6.57 9.12
N ASN A 112 -39.70 6.83 10.15
CA ASN A 112 -40.20 6.99 11.51
C ASN A 112 -40.71 8.40 11.80
N GLY A 113 -40.26 9.41 11.05
CA GLY A 113 -40.73 10.80 11.18
C GLY A 113 -42.03 11.10 10.40
N LEU A 114 -42.50 10.18 9.56
CA LEU A 114 -43.73 10.36 8.76
C LEU A 114 -45.01 9.95 9.50
N ILE A 115 -44.91 9.55 10.78
CA ILE A 115 -46.01 8.99 11.59
C ILE A 115 -46.53 10.01 12.64
N HIS A 116 -46.12 11.27 12.56
CA HIS A 116 -46.70 12.35 13.36
C HIS A 116 -47.38 13.39 12.46
N PHE A 117 -48.60 13.09 12.05
CA PHE A 117 -49.67 14.03 11.72
C PHE A 117 -50.99 13.42 12.18
#